data_AF-A0A4P6HBY7-F1
#
_entry.id   AF-A0A4P6HBY7-F1
#
_cell.length_a   1.000
_cell.length_b   1.000
_cell.length_c   1.000
_cell.angle_alpha   90.00
_cell.angle_beta   90.00
_cell.angle_gamma   90.00
#
_symmetry.space_group_name_H-M   'P 1'
#
loop_
_entity.id
_entity.type
_entity.pdbx_description
1 polymer ?
#
loop_
_entity_poly.entity_id
_entity_poly.type
_entity_poly.pdbx_seq_one_letter_code
_entity_poly.pdbx_strand_id
1 'polypeptide(L)'
;MTLVSDLTPRFRHVRLLLAREKGHPGGDQHEGYDLLVPLDEKGHLDPHEWKTHQVFCRVRRFNGDGEAHVGQLRRKPGGQWYFDYEMGDRDDEIGFRLGEERFVTGEYVSIGRKGAMHTYRIARVEKP
;
A
#
# COMPACT_ATOMS: atom_id res chain seq x y z
N MET A 1 -5.05 -13.07 -20.34
CA MET A 1 -4.63 -11.65 -20.35
C MET A 1 -5.73 -10.90 -19.62
N THR A 2 -5.48 -10.47 -18.40
CA THR A 2 -6.48 -9.84 -17.54
C THR A 2 -6.43 -8.33 -17.77
N LEU A 3 -7.56 -7.71 -18.11
CA LEU A 3 -7.62 -6.30 -18.52
C LEU A 3 -8.07 -5.44 -17.34
N VAL A 4 -7.75 -4.15 -17.37
CA VAL A 4 -8.24 -3.15 -16.40
C VAL A 4 -9.77 -3.14 -16.29
N SER A 5 -10.48 -3.60 -17.33
CA SER A 5 -11.93 -3.78 -17.35
C SER A 5 -12.46 -4.78 -16.32
N ASP A 6 -11.61 -5.64 -15.76
CA ASP A 6 -11.99 -6.63 -14.75
C ASP A 6 -11.96 -6.05 -13.31
N LEU A 7 -11.52 -4.79 -13.15
CA LEU A 7 -11.51 -4.11 -11.86
C LEU A 7 -12.88 -3.51 -11.55
N THR A 8 -13.36 -3.74 -10.33
CA THR A 8 -14.58 -3.12 -9.86
C THR A 8 -14.38 -1.61 -9.66
N PRO A 9 -15.46 -0.79 -9.62
CA PRO A 9 -15.38 0.64 -9.34
C PRO A 9 -14.80 0.99 -7.94
N ARG A 10 -14.52 -0.01 -7.10
CA ARG A 10 -13.90 0.13 -5.77
C ARG A 10 -12.38 0.24 -5.83
N PHE A 11 -11.74 -0.21 -6.91
CA PHE A 11 -10.30 -0.14 -7.05
C PHE A 11 -9.79 1.29 -7.15
N ARG A 12 -8.65 1.55 -6.52
CA ARG A 12 -7.95 2.84 -6.54
C ARG A 12 -6.45 2.64 -6.74
N HIS A 13 -5.85 3.57 -7.47
CA HIS A 13 -4.44 3.86 -7.35
C HIS A 13 -4.22 4.77 -6.14
N VAL A 14 -3.37 4.32 -5.22
CA VAL A 14 -2.98 5.08 -4.02
C VAL A 14 -1.48 5.33 -4.08
N ARG A 15 -1.07 6.58 -3.94
CA ARG A 15 0.34 6.94 -3.76
C ARG A 15 0.61 7.33 -2.32
N LEU A 16 1.55 6.64 -1.71
CA LEU A 16 2.09 6.90 -0.38
C LEU A 16 3.50 7.49 -0.55
N LEU A 17 3.79 8.60 0.13
CA LEU A 17 5.11 9.24 0.14
C LEU A 17 5.63 9.32 1.56
N LEU A 18 6.93 9.12 1.76
CA LEU A 18 7.54 9.15 3.08
C LEU A 18 7.26 10.50 3.75
N ALA A 19 6.61 10.47 4.91
CA ALA A 19 6.31 11.66 5.67
C ALA A 19 7.57 12.16 6.41
N ARG A 20 7.44 13.31 7.06
CA ARG A 20 8.51 13.84 7.91
C ARG A 20 8.87 12.83 9.01
N GLU A 21 10.14 12.45 9.07
CA GLU A 21 10.69 11.61 10.13
C GLU A 21 12.17 11.92 10.41
N LYS A 22 12.77 11.18 11.37
CA LYS A 22 14.18 11.32 11.69
C LYS A 22 15.01 10.90 10.47
N GLY A 23 15.87 11.80 9.98
CA GLY A 23 16.63 11.61 8.74
C GLY A 23 15.98 12.29 7.52
N HIS A 24 14.66 12.46 7.53
CA HIS A 24 13.87 13.08 6.46
C HIS A 24 12.98 14.20 7.03
N PRO A 25 13.54 15.34 7.47
CA PRO A 25 12.76 16.40 8.13
C PRO A 25 11.72 17.06 7.21
N GLY A 26 11.87 16.97 5.90
CA GLY A 26 10.89 17.39 4.89
C GLY A 26 9.99 16.26 4.36
N GLY A 27 10.17 15.03 4.84
CA GLY A 27 9.73 13.82 4.13
C GLY A 27 10.60 13.53 2.91
N ASP A 28 10.19 12.54 2.12
CA ASP A 28 10.84 12.21 0.85
C ASP A 28 9.80 11.84 -0.21
N GLN A 29 9.84 12.52 -1.35
CA GLN A 29 8.93 12.27 -2.48
C GLN A 29 9.43 11.16 -3.40
N HIS A 30 10.69 10.76 -3.27
CA HIS A 30 11.29 9.68 -4.03
C HIS A 30 11.24 8.35 -3.28
N GLU A 31 10.73 8.33 -2.04
CA GLU A 31 10.54 7.11 -1.27
C GLU A 31 9.06 6.91 -0.93
N GLY A 32 8.55 5.71 -1.21
CA GLY A 32 7.15 5.42 -0.93
C GLY A 32 6.61 4.18 -1.63
N TYR A 33 5.29 4.17 -1.77
CA TYR A 33 4.54 3.06 -2.34
C TYR A 33 3.49 3.54 -3.34
N ASP A 34 3.35 2.79 -4.42
CA ASP A 34 2.16 2.82 -5.26
C ASP A 34 1.34 1.54 -5.03
N LEU A 35 0.07 1.71 -4.71
CA LEU A 35 -0.86 0.59 -4.46
C LEU A 35 -1.95 0.58 -5.53
N LEU A 36 -2.36 -0.61 -5.94
CA LEU A 36 -3.62 -0.85 -6.63
C LEU A 36 -4.48 -1.71 -5.71
N VAL A 37 -5.48 -1.12 -5.06
CA VAL A 37 -6.25 -1.79 -4.00
C VAL A 37 -7.73 -1.41 -4.04
N PRO A 38 -8.64 -2.31 -3.62
CA PRO A 38 -10.04 -1.96 -3.46
C PRO A 38 -10.26 -1.21 -2.14
N LEU A 39 -10.99 -0.09 -2.21
CA LEU A 39 -11.41 0.70 -1.06
C LEU A 39 -12.94 0.72 -0.92
N ASP A 40 -13.42 0.70 0.32
CA ASP A 40 -14.83 0.88 0.64
C ASP A 40 -15.28 2.35 0.49
N GLU A 41 -16.55 2.65 0.80
CA GLU A 41 -17.10 4.02 0.70
C GLU A 41 -16.46 5.01 1.67
N LYS A 42 -15.82 4.52 2.73
CA LYS A 42 -15.18 5.31 3.76
C LYS A 42 -13.67 5.45 3.52
N GLY A 43 -13.14 4.79 2.49
CA GLY A 43 -11.73 4.81 2.14
C GLY A 43 -10.89 3.76 2.88
N HIS A 44 -11.49 2.75 3.52
CA HIS A 44 -10.75 1.64 4.12
C HIS A 44 -10.50 0.54 3.09
N LEU A 45 -9.47 -0.29 3.30
CA LEU A 45 -9.27 -1.49 2.50
C LEU A 45 -10.50 -2.40 2.59
N ASP A 46 -11.06 -2.77 1.45
CA ASP A 46 -12.23 -3.64 1.39
C ASP A 46 -11.79 -5.12 1.40
N PRO A 47 -11.97 -5.86 2.52
CA PRO A 47 -11.54 -7.25 2.61
C PRO A 47 -12.37 -8.20 1.74
N HIS A 48 -13.61 -7.83 1.40
CA HIS A 48 -14.49 -8.66 0.57
C HIS A 48 -14.06 -8.57 -0.89
N GLU A 49 -13.93 -7.34 -1.41
CA GLU A 49 -13.44 -7.08 -2.76
C GLU A 49 -12.02 -7.62 -2.96
N TRP A 50 -11.14 -7.42 -1.97
CA TRP A 50 -9.79 -7.96 -1.99
C TRP A 50 -9.79 -9.48 -2.13
N LYS A 51 -10.62 -10.20 -1.37
CA LYS A 51 -10.64 -11.66 -1.39
C LYS A 51 -10.99 -12.21 -2.79
N THR A 52 -11.88 -11.55 -3.50
CA THR A 52 -12.31 -11.92 -4.85
C THR A 52 -11.29 -11.51 -5.92
N HIS A 53 -10.60 -10.39 -5.72
CA HIS A 53 -9.74 -9.75 -6.72
C HIS A 53 -8.27 -9.65 -6.30
N GLN A 54 -7.80 -10.53 -5.41
CA GLN A 54 -6.45 -10.46 -4.82
C GLN A 54 -5.33 -10.43 -5.87
N VAL A 55 -5.52 -11.07 -7.03
CA VAL A 55 -4.53 -11.10 -8.12
C VAL A 55 -4.22 -9.71 -8.69
N PHE A 56 -5.18 -8.78 -8.58
CA PHE A 56 -5.04 -7.39 -9.01
C PHE A 56 -4.48 -6.48 -7.92
N CYS A 57 -4.44 -6.94 -6.67
CA CYS A 57 -4.04 -6.12 -5.54
C CYS A 57 -2.50 -6.03 -5.47
N ARG A 58 -1.93 -5.05 -6.18
CA ARG A 58 -0.48 -4.90 -6.35
C ARG A 58 0.09 -3.79 -5.48
N VAL A 59 1.33 -3.98 -5.06
CA VAL A 59 2.13 -3.03 -4.31
C VAL A 59 3.43 -2.80 -5.07
N ARG A 60 3.84 -1.55 -5.26
CA ARG A 60 5.17 -1.18 -5.74
C ARG A 60 5.86 -0.29 -4.72
N ARG A 61 6.94 -0.78 -4.10
CA ARG A 61 7.85 0.03 -3.28
C ARG A 61 8.85 0.70 -4.20
N PHE A 62 9.12 1.99 -4.01
CA PHE A 62 10.12 2.74 -4.77
C PHE A 62 10.99 3.60 -3.83
N ASN A 63 12.23 3.85 -4.25
CA ASN A 63 13.18 4.74 -3.59
C ASN A 63 13.92 5.62 -4.61
N GLY A 64 14.72 6.57 -4.11
CA GLY A 64 15.52 7.50 -4.93
C GLY A 64 16.64 6.84 -5.73
N ASP A 65 17.00 5.59 -5.42
CA ASP A 65 18.06 4.83 -6.09
C ASP A 65 17.58 4.16 -7.39
N GLY A 66 16.30 4.31 -7.73
CA GLY A 66 15.69 3.69 -8.91
C GLY A 66 15.34 2.22 -8.73
N GLU A 67 15.53 1.68 -7.52
CA GLU A 67 15.07 0.33 -7.18
C GLU A 67 13.56 0.34 -6.96
N ALA A 68 12.87 -0.58 -7.63
CA ALA A 68 11.45 -0.81 -7.43
C ALA A 68 11.18 -2.29 -7.17
N HIS A 69 10.53 -2.58 -6.06
CA HIS A 69 10.07 -3.93 -5.74
C HIS A 69 8.56 -4.00 -5.93
N VAL A 70 8.11 -5.00 -6.68
CA VAL A 70 6.68 -5.23 -6.92
C VAL A 70 6.25 -6.48 -6.16
N GLY A 71 5.15 -6.35 -5.43
CA GLY A 71 4.54 -7.41 -4.64
C GLY A 71 3.03 -7.36 -4.72
N GLN A 72 2.39 -8.05 -3.77
CA GLN A 72 0.94 -8.11 -3.63
C GLN A 72 0.52 -7.65 -2.23
N LEU A 73 -0.67 -7.05 -2.13
CA LEU A 73 -1.30 -6.84 -0.84
C LEU A 73 -1.96 -8.16 -0.41
N ARG A 74 -1.62 -8.65 0.77
CA ARG A 74 -2.14 -9.89 1.35
C ARG A 74 -2.77 -9.63 2.72
N ARG A 75 -3.60 -10.57 3.17
CA ARG A 75 -4.29 -10.52 4.47
C ARG A 75 -4.22 -11.87 5.18
N LYS A 76 -3.73 -11.88 6.43
CA LYS A 76 -3.68 -13.06 7.29
C LYS A 76 -5.06 -13.39 7.88
N PRO A 77 -5.29 -14.66 8.31
CA PRO A 77 -6.35 -14.96 9.26
C PRO A 77 -6.22 -14.04 10.49
N GLY A 78 -7.33 -13.46 10.95
CA GLY A 78 -7.31 -12.40 11.99
C GLY A 78 -7.29 -10.98 11.45
N GLY A 79 -7.07 -10.80 10.15
CA GLY A 79 -7.34 -9.56 9.43
C GLY A 79 -6.18 -8.58 9.30
N GLN A 80 -4.98 -8.99 9.69
CA GLN A 80 -3.76 -8.24 9.48
C GLN A 80 -3.39 -8.20 8.00
N TRP A 81 -3.17 -7.00 7.47
CA TRP A 81 -2.70 -6.76 6.12
C TRP A 81 -1.16 -6.69 6.08
N TYR A 82 -0.56 -7.14 4.98
CA TYR A 82 0.88 -7.09 4.76
C TYR A 82 1.22 -7.04 3.26
N PHE A 83 2.41 -6.56 2.94
CA PHE A 83 2.93 -6.58 1.57
C PHE A 83 3.82 -7.81 1.40
N ASP A 84 3.53 -8.58 0.36
CA ASP A 84 4.16 -9.86 0.03
C ASP A 84 4.99 -9.66 -1.26
N TYR A 85 6.31 -9.72 -1.14
CA TYR A 85 7.25 -9.54 -2.25
C TYR A 85 7.89 -10.87 -2.64
N GLU A 86 8.06 -11.12 -3.94
CA GLU A 86 8.56 -12.41 -4.47
C GLU A 86 10.05 -12.69 -4.15
N MET A 87 10.81 -11.73 -3.60
CA MET A 87 12.24 -11.91 -3.28
C MET A 87 12.46 -12.35 -1.82
N GLY A 88 12.77 -13.64 -1.64
CA GLY A 88 13.67 -14.11 -0.59
C GLY A 88 13.18 -14.02 0.86
N ASP A 89 11.99 -14.55 1.14
CA ASP A 89 11.52 -15.09 2.44
C ASP A 89 11.57 -14.22 3.72
N ARG A 90 11.97 -12.94 3.70
CA ARG A 90 12.07 -12.13 4.93
C ARG A 90 11.70 -10.64 4.84
N ASP A 91 11.29 -10.14 3.68
CA ASP A 91 10.94 -8.72 3.48
C ASP A 91 9.42 -8.49 3.50
N ASP A 92 8.67 -9.27 4.31
CA ASP A 92 7.25 -9.02 4.57
C ASP A 92 7.11 -7.71 5.35
N GLU A 93 6.64 -6.67 4.66
CA GLU A 93 6.33 -5.40 5.30
C GLU A 93 4.96 -5.48 5.94
N ILE A 94 4.93 -5.23 7.24
CA ILE A 94 3.69 -5.27 8.01
C ILE A 94 3.14 -3.86 8.07
N GLY A 95 2.02 -3.66 7.40
CA GLY A 95 1.21 -2.47 7.63
C GLY A 95 0.55 -2.57 9.00
N PHE A 96 0.99 -1.75 9.96
CA PHE A 96 0.34 -1.74 11.28
C PHE A 96 -1.07 -1.16 11.10
N ARG A 97 -2.09 -2.00 11.35
CA ARG A 97 -3.52 -1.64 11.29
C ARG A 97 -3.99 -0.99 9.98
N LEU A 98 -3.41 -1.29 8.81
CA LEU A 98 -3.90 -0.76 7.52
C LEU A 98 -5.41 -0.99 7.28
N GLY A 99 -6.02 -1.98 7.93
CA GLY A 99 -7.46 -2.22 7.86
C GLY A 99 -8.31 -1.20 8.62
N GLU A 100 -7.73 -0.51 9.59
CA GLU A 100 -8.36 0.59 10.34
C GLU A 100 -8.02 1.96 9.72
N GLU A 101 -6.95 2.03 8.90
CA GLU A 101 -6.53 3.25 8.23
C GLU A 101 -7.46 3.68 7.10
N ARG A 102 -7.56 4.99 6.91
CA ARG A 102 -8.33 5.61 5.82
C ARG A 102 -7.41 6.10 4.73
N PHE A 103 -7.54 5.50 3.55
CA PHE A 103 -6.84 5.91 2.34
C PHE A 103 -7.54 7.10 1.69
N VAL A 104 -7.32 8.28 2.27
CA VAL A 104 -7.80 9.58 1.79
C VAL A 104 -6.62 10.53 1.63
N THR A 105 -6.59 11.28 0.52
CA THR A 105 -5.51 12.25 0.27
C THR A 105 -5.30 13.19 1.47
N GLY A 106 -4.06 13.31 1.92
CA GLY A 106 -3.68 14.13 3.05
C GLY A 106 -3.52 13.37 4.37
N GLU A 107 -4.20 12.23 4.53
CA GLU A 107 -4.08 11.35 5.69
C GLU A 107 -2.74 10.62 5.72
N TYR A 108 -2.46 9.95 6.84
CA TYR A 108 -1.21 9.25 7.09
C TYR A 108 -1.46 7.77 7.41
N VAL A 109 -0.52 6.92 7.02
CA VAL A 109 -0.49 5.50 7.37
C VAL A 109 0.90 5.10 7.82
N SER A 110 1.00 4.10 8.68
CA SER A 110 2.29 3.58 9.14
C SER A 110 2.57 2.20 8.58
N ILE A 111 3.77 2.02 8.02
CA ILE A 111 4.24 0.76 7.44
C ILE A 111 5.52 0.35 8.16
N GLY A 112 5.56 -0.89 8.63
CA GLY A 112 6.73 -1.50 9.24
C GLY A 112 7.66 -2.06 8.19
N ARG A 113 8.90 -1.57 8.16
CA ARG A 113 9.95 -1.97 7.22
C ARG A 113 11.28 -2.12 7.97
N LYS A 114 11.99 -3.24 7.74
CA LYS A 114 13.31 -3.54 8.35
C LYS A 114 13.35 -3.34 9.89
N GLY A 115 12.25 -3.65 10.57
CA GLY A 115 12.15 -3.53 12.04
C GLY A 115 11.85 -2.12 12.57
N ALA A 116 11.65 -1.12 11.69
CA ALA A 116 11.24 0.22 12.06
C ALA A 116 9.85 0.55 11.49
N MET A 117 9.10 1.40 12.19
CA MET A 117 7.84 1.95 11.69
C MET A 117 8.11 3.28 11.00
N HIS A 118 7.69 3.38 9.75
CA HIS A 118 7.78 4.59 8.95
C HIS A 118 6.38 5.12 8.69
N THR A 119 6.24 6.44 8.72
CA THR A 119 4.96 7.10 8.44
C THR A 119 4.96 7.61 7.02
N TYR A 120 3.89 7.33 6.29
CA TYR A 120 3.70 7.77 4.92
C TYR A 120 2.46 8.62 4.82
N ARG A 121 2.53 9.71 4.06
CA ARG A 121 1.38 10.53 3.70
C ARG A 121 0.74 9.96 2.45
N ILE A 122 -0.58 9.88 2.44
CA ILE A 122 -1.36 9.56 1.26
C ILE A 122 -1.37 10.80 0.36
N ALA A 123 -0.53 10.79 -0.66
CA ALA A 123 -0.35 11.90 -1.58
C ALA A 123 -1.40 11.93 -2.70
N ARG A 124 -1.94 10.76 -3.07
CA ARG A 124 -2.94 10.63 -4.12
C ARG A 124 -3.82 9.41 -3.89
N VAL A 125 -5.11 9.55 -4.20
CA VAL A 125 -6.08 8.46 -4.29
C VAL A 125 -6.95 8.71 -5.52
N GLU A 126 -6.93 7.80 -6.49
CA GLU A 126 -7.63 7.99 -7.75
C GLU A 126 -8.14 6.68 -8.35
N LYS A 127 -9.04 6.76 -9.32
CA LYS A 127 -9.46 5.60 -10.09
C LYS A 127 -8.28 5.09 -10.96
N PRO A 128 -8.15 3.77 -11.17
CA PRO A 128 -7.14 3.19 -12.04
C PRO A 128 -7.20 3.70 -13.48
#